data_AF-A0A3M4LR06-F1
#
_entry.id   AF-A0A3M4LR06-F1
#
_cell.length_a   1.000
_cell.length_b   1.000
_cell.length_c   1.000
_cell.angle_alpha   90.00
_cell.angle_beta   90.00
_cell.angle_gamma   90.00
#
_symmetry.space_group_name_H-M   'P 1'
#
loop_
_entity.id
_entity.type
_entity.pdbx_description
1 polymer ?
#
loop_
_entity_poly.entity_id
_entity_poly.type
_entity_poly.pdbx_seq_one_letter_code
_entity_poly.pdbx_strand_id
1 'polypeptide(L)'
;MNDPKQALNKIEDLLSAARGTDDLFLHAAAFSAISILVKGLDDYFEERAPYVGENIERLRSHASSMLGYDITLGHSTEQHHVWALSAISALNEALDKLNR
;
A
#
# COMPACT_ATOMS: atom_id res chain seq x y z
N MET A 1 7.18 5.84 12.58
CA MET A 1 7.54 6.20 11.19
C MET A 1 7.96 7.67 11.15
N ASN A 2 8.97 8.06 10.36
CA ASN A 2 9.51 9.44 10.35
C ASN A 2 8.93 10.33 9.24
N ASP A 3 8.53 9.76 8.10
CA ASP A 3 7.89 10.49 7.00
C ASP A 3 6.83 9.58 6.33
N PRO A 4 5.53 9.74 6.67
CA PRO A 4 4.47 8.92 6.10
C PRO A 4 4.22 9.21 4.62
N LYS A 5 4.54 10.41 4.13
CA LYS A 5 4.36 10.75 2.72
C LYS A 5 5.42 10.09 1.87
N GLN A 6 6.67 10.08 2.35
CA GLN A 6 7.74 9.30 1.73
C GLN A 6 7.42 7.80 1.72
N ALA A 7 6.83 7.27 2.79
CA ALA A 7 6.43 5.86 2.84
C ALA A 7 5.39 5.50 1.76
N LEU A 8 4.34 6.33 1.59
CA LEU A 8 3.33 6.13 0.54
C LEU A 8 3.94 6.16 -0.87
N ASN A 9 4.79 7.16 -1.16
CA ASN A 9 5.49 7.22 -2.45
C ASN A 9 6.34 5.97 -2.69
N LYS A 10 6.99 5.46 -1.65
CA LYS A 10 7.84 4.26 -1.78
C LYS A 10 7.02 3.00 -2.04
N ILE A 11 5.82 2.89 -1.47
CA ILE A 11 4.90 1.80 -1.76
C ILE A 11 4.45 1.86 -3.23
N GLU A 12 4.12 3.05 -3.74
CA GLU A 12 3.76 3.25 -5.15
C GLU A 12 4.88 2.85 -6.12
N ASP A 13 6.13 3.26 -5.83
CA ASP A 13 7.31 2.85 -6.59
C ASP A 13 7.47 1.32 -6.63
N LEU A 14 7.33 0.66 -5.47
CA LEU A 14 7.50 -0.79 -5.34
C LEU A 14 6.40 -1.56 -6.08
N LEU A 15 5.15 -1.12 -5.99
CA LEU A 15 4.03 -1.71 -6.75
C LEU A 15 4.26 -1.54 -8.25
N SER A 16 4.67 -0.36 -8.70
CA SER A 16 4.96 -0.09 -10.10
C SER A 16 6.11 -0.95 -10.63
N ALA A 17 7.19 -1.10 -9.86
CA ALA A 17 8.32 -1.95 -10.22
C ALA A 17 7.92 -3.44 -10.27
N ALA A 18 7.19 -3.93 -9.28
CA ALA A 18 6.76 -5.33 -9.20
C ALA A 18 5.74 -5.69 -10.30
N ARG A 19 4.94 -4.72 -10.77
CA ARG A 19 4.02 -4.92 -11.91
C ARG A 19 4.76 -5.24 -13.21
N GLY A 20 5.96 -4.69 -13.40
CA GLY A 20 6.73 -4.83 -14.64
C GLY A 20 7.54 -6.13 -14.74
N THR A 21 7.38 -7.05 -13.80
CA THR A 21 8.20 -8.26 -13.70
C THR A 21 7.38 -9.44 -13.20
N ASP A 22 7.72 -10.65 -13.65
CA ASP A 22 7.19 -11.92 -13.13
C ASP A 22 8.20 -12.61 -12.19
N ASP A 23 9.26 -11.91 -11.78
CA ASP A 23 10.29 -12.45 -10.90
C ASP A 23 9.77 -12.60 -9.46
N LEU A 24 9.70 -13.87 -9.01
CA LEU A 24 9.23 -14.24 -7.68
C LEU A 24 10.03 -13.58 -6.54
N PHE A 25 11.35 -13.42 -6.69
CA PHE A 25 12.17 -12.78 -5.65
C PHE A 25 11.87 -11.29 -5.56
N LEU A 26 11.64 -10.63 -6.69
CA LEU A 26 11.26 -9.22 -6.71
C LEU A 26 9.88 -9.01 -6.08
N HIS A 27 8.92 -9.89 -6.35
CA HIS A 27 7.60 -9.86 -5.71
C HIS A 27 7.71 -10.08 -4.19
N ALA A 28 8.50 -11.06 -3.75
CA ALA A 28 8.74 -11.31 -2.33
C ALA A 28 9.36 -10.12 -1.60
N ALA A 29 10.37 -9.51 -2.23
CA ALA A 29 11.05 -8.33 -1.69
C ALA A 29 10.09 -7.13 -1.61
N ALA A 30 9.31 -6.88 -2.66
CA ALA A 30 8.30 -5.83 -2.67
C ALA A 30 7.25 -6.06 -1.58
N PHE A 31 6.73 -7.28 -1.45
CA PHE A 31 5.73 -7.64 -0.45
C PHE A 31 6.24 -7.39 0.98
N SER A 32 7.47 -7.84 1.28
CA SER A 32 8.08 -7.63 2.59
C SER A 32 8.27 -6.15 2.90
N ALA A 33 8.82 -5.37 1.96
CA ALA A 33 9.03 -3.94 2.13
C ALA A 33 7.70 -3.18 2.31
N ILE A 34 6.71 -3.46 1.47
CA ILE A 34 5.37 -2.85 1.56
C ILE A 34 4.71 -3.20 2.89
N SER A 35 4.78 -4.45 3.35
CA SER A 35 4.19 -4.87 4.63
C SER A 35 4.75 -4.08 5.82
N ILE A 36 6.07 -3.83 5.84
CA ILE A 36 6.72 -3.03 6.88
C ILE A 36 6.25 -1.56 6.81
N LEU A 37 6.17 -0.98 5.61
CA LEU A 37 5.74 0.40 5.43
C LEU A 37 4.25 0.58 5.77
N VAL A 38 3.38 -0.33 5.35
CA VAL A 38 1.95 -0.32 5.65
C VAL A 38 1.73 -0.42 7.16
N LYS A 39 2.43 -1.31 7.87
CA LYS A 39 2.35 -1.38 9.32
C LYS A 39 2.75 -0.05 9.98
N GLY A 40 3.86 0.54 9.55
CA GLY A 40 4.28 1.82 10.11
C GLY A 40 3.35 3.00 9.77
N LEU A 41 2.61 2.92 8.66
CA LEU A 41 1.52 3.85 8.34
C LEU A 41 0.31 3.62 9.24
N ASP A 42 -0.07 2.36 9.46
CA ASP A 42 -1.17 1.97 10.36
C ASP A 42 -0.93 2.52 11.77
N ASP A 43 0.24 2.21 12.35
CA ASP A 43 0.67 2.71 13.66
C ASP A 43 0.67 4.26 13.71
N TYR A 44 1.04 4.93 12.60
CA TYR A 44 1.04 6.39 12.53
C TYR A 44 -0.38 6.97 12.54
N PHE A 45 -1.28 6.38 11.77
CA PHE A 45 -2.65 6.86 11.59
C PHE A 45 -3.59 6.46 12.71
N GLU A 46 -3.36 5.34 13.40
CA GLU A 46 -4.21 4.86 14.50
C GLU A 46 -4.45 5.95 15.56
N GLU A 47 -3.42 6.73 15.89
CA GLU A 47 -3.52 7.80 16.88
C GLU A 47 -3.96 9.16 16.30
N ARG A 48 -3.83 9.36 14.99
CA ARG A 48 -3.90 10.69 14.34
C ARG A 48 -5.12 10.86 13.45
N ALA A 49 -5.50 9.80 12.73
CA ALA A 49 -6.65 9.77 11.85
C ALA A 49 -7.26 8.35 11.78
N PRO A 50 -7.86 7.84 12.88
CA PRO A 50 -8.38 6.46 12.94
C PRO A 50 -9.37 6.11 11.83
N TYR A 51 -10.08 7.11 11.29
CA TYR A 51 -11.03 6.95 10.20
C TYR A 51 -10.40 6.45 8.88
N VAL A 52 -9.07 6.47 8.74
CA VAL A 52 -8.38 5.99 7.54
C VAL A 52 -8.02 4.50 7.58
N GLY A 53 -8.30 3.80 8.69
CA GLY A 53 -7.94 2.38 8.86
C GLY A 53 -8.47 1.48 7.73
N GLU A 54 -9.65 1.78 7.18
CA GLU A 54 -10.16 1.06 6.00
C GLU A 54 -9.24 1.22 4.78
N ASN A 55 -8.70 2.42 4.54
CA ASN A 55 -7.78 2.65 3.42
C ASN A 55 -6.43 1.95 3.63
N ILE A 56 -5.96 1.85 4.88
CA ILE A 56 -4.76 1.06 5.20
C ILE A 56 -4.99 -0.41 4.89
N GLU A 57 -6.11 -0.97 5.32
CA GLU A 57 -6.45 -2.37 5.07
C GLU A 57 -6.64 -2.65 3.57
N ARG A 58 -7.28 -1.73 2.83
CA ARG A 58 -7.41 -1.82 1.37
C ARG A 58 -6.06 -1.82 0.68
N LEU A 59 -5.14 -0.94 1.10
CA LEU A 59 -3.77 -0.91 0.57
C LEU A 59 -3.06 -2.25 0.84
N ARG A 60 -3.13 -2.75 2.08
CA ARG A 60 -2.54 -4.04 2.48
C ARG A 60 -3.06 -5.19 1.63
N SER A 61 -4.38 -5.34 1.55
CA SER A 61 -5.04 -6.44 0.85
C SER A 61 -4.70 -6.40 -0.64
N HIS A 62 -4.90 -5.26 -1.30
CA HIS A 62 -4.68 -5.17 -2.74
C HIS A 62 -3.20 -5.29 -3.13
N ALA A 63 -2.27 -4.74 -2.36
CA ALA A 63 -0.85 -4.96 -2.59
C ALA A 63 -0.48 -6.46 -2.47
N SER A 64 -1.03 -7.15 -1.46
CA SER A 64 -0.74 -8.57 -1.23
C SER A 64 -1.31 -9.46 -2.35
N SER A 65 -2.55 -9.22 -2.77
CA SER A 65 -3.17 -9.94 -3.89
C SER A 65 -2.44 -9.68 -5.20
N MET A 66 -2.03 -8.42 -5.44
CA MET A 66 -1.27 -8.05 -6.64
C MET A 66 0.06 -8.81 -6.73
N LEU A 67 0.75 -8.96 -5.60
CA LEU A 67 2.06 -9.60 -5.52
C LEU A 67 1.98 -11.13 -5.38
N GLY A 68 0.78 -11.71 -5.41
CA GLY A 68 0.57 -13.16 -5.32
C GLY A 68 0.71 -13.75 -3.92
N TYR A 69 0.65 -12.93 -2.87
CA TYR A 69 0.72 -13.36 -1.46
C TYR A 69 -0.63 -13.37 -0.74
N ASP A 70 -1.71 -13.02 -1.45
CA ASP A 70 -3.08 -13.12 -0.96
C ASP A 70 -4.04 -13.51 -2.10
N ILE A 71 -5.25 -13.93 -1.75
CA ILE A 71 -6.29 -14.31 -2.71
C ILE A 71 -6.74 -13.11 -3.54
N THR A 72 -7.02 -13.32 -4.82
CA THR A 72 -7.43 -12.25 -5.75
C THR A 72 -8.96 -12.09 -5.87
N LEU A 73 -9.73 -13.03 -5.32
CA LEU A 73 -11.19 -13.07 -5.42
C LEU A 73 -11.72 -13.01 -6.86
N GLY A 74 -10.94 -13.50 -7.84
CA GLY A 74 -11.29 -13.50 -9.25
C GLY A 74 -10.97 -12.20 -10.00
N HIS A 75 -10.26 -11.26 -9.36
CA HIS A 75 -9.78 -10.04 -9.98
C HIS A 75 -8.36 -10.19 -10.54
N SER A 76 -8.03 -9.35 -11.53
CA SER A 76 -6.70 -9.35 -12.13
C SER A 76 -5.68 -8.57 -11.27
N THR A 77 -4.40 -8.87 -11.46
CA THR A 77 -3.28 -8.10 -10.90
C THR A 77 -3.42 -6.59 -11.19
N GLU A 78 -3.88 -6.24 -12.39
CA GLU A 78 -4.12 -4.85 -12.79
C GLU A 78 -5.20 -4.17 -11.93
N GLN A 79 -6.30 -4.87 -11.66
CA GLN A 79 -7.36 -4.33 -10.82
C GLN A 79 -6.87 -4.07 -9.40
N HIS A 80 -6.13 -5.03 -8.83
CA HIS A 80 -5.53 -4.87 -7.51
C HIS A 80 -4.53 -3.71 -7.48
N HIS A 81 -3.73 -3.53 -8.52
CA HIS A 81 -2.82 -2.39 -8.64
C HIS A 81 -3.59 -1.06 -8.58
N VAL A 82 -4.62 -0.88 -9.41
CA VAL A 82 -5.41 0.37 -9.44
C VAL A 82 -6.09 0.64 -8.10
N TRP A 83 -6.59 -0.39 -7.42
CA TRP A 83 -7.22 -0.21 -6.12
C TRP A 83 -6.22 0.09 -5.00
N ALA A 84 -5.01 -0.47 -5.06
CA ALA A 84 -3.92 -0.09 -4.17
C ALA A 84 -3.54 1.39 -4.37
N LEU A 85 -3.40 1.86 -5.61
CA LEU A 85 -3.15 3.28 -5.91
C LEU A 85 -4.28 4.19 -5.42
N SER A 86 -5.53 3.75 -5.54
CA SER A 86 -6.68 4.51 -5.03
C SER A 86 -6.62 4.66 -3.50
N ALA A 87 -6.22 3.60 -2.79
CA ALA A 87 -6.00 3.67 -1.35
C ALA A 87 -4.85 4.61 -0.97
N ILE A 88 -3.73 4.58 -1.72
CA ILE A 88 -2.60 5.51 -1.55
C ILE A 88 -3.07 6.96 -1.71
N SER A 89 -3.89 7.25 -2.73
CA SER A 89 -4.45 8.59 -2.95
C SER A 89 -5.27 9.06 -1.75
N ALA A 90 -6.16 8.22 -1.22
CA ALA A 90 -6.97 8.56 -0.05
C ALA A 90 -6.13 8.78 1.22
N LEU A 91 -5.06 8.01 1.40
CA LEU A 91 -4.13 8.19 2.52
C LEU A 91 -3.31 9.49 2.38
N ASN A 92 -2.89 9.85 1.16
CA ASN A 92 -2.25 11.14 0.90
C ASN A 92 -3.17 12.32 1.23
N GLU A 93 -4.44 12.26 0.84
CA GLU A 93 -5.42 13.27 1.21
C GLU A 93 -5.59 13.41 2.74
N ALA A 94 -5.56 12.29 3.46
CA ALA A 94 -5.61 12.32 4.91
C ALA A 94 -4.37 12.98 5.53
N LEU A 95 -3.16 12.71 5.02
CA LEU A 95 -1.94 13.40 5.43
C LEU A 95 -2.03 14.90 5.18
N ASP A 96 -2.54 15.30 4.01
CA ASP A 96 -2.69 16.71 3.67
C ASP A 96 -3.70 17.43 4.57
N LYS A 97 -4.70 16.71 5.12
CA LYS A 97 -5.62 17.25 6.13
C LYS A 97 -4.98 17.36 7.51
N LEU A 98 -4.10 16.44 7.90
CA LEU A 98 -3.41 16.47 9.20
C LEU A 98 -2.34 17.57 9.28
N ASN A 99 -1.79 17.99 8.14
CA ASN A 99 -0.77 19.04 8.06
C ASN A 99 -1.35 20.47 7.94
N ARG A 100 -2.68 20.61 7.98
CA ARG A 100 -3.38 21.91 7.98
C ARG A 100 -3.79 22.30 9.40
#